data_AF-A0A812HUC9-F1
#
_entry.id   AF-A0A812HUC9-F1
#
_cell.length_a   1.000
_cell.length_b   1.000
_cell.length_c   1.000
_cell.angle_alpha   90.00
_cell.angle_beta   90.00
_cell.angle_gamma   90.00
#
_symmetry.space_group_name_H-M   'P 1'
#
loop_
_entity.id
_entity.type
_entity.pdbx_description
1 polymer ?
#
loop_
_entity_poly.entity_id
_entity_poly.type
_entity_poly.pdbx_seq_one_letter_code
_entity_poly.pdbx_strand_id
1 'polypeptide(L)'
;MSGVLMINEPGWYHLWMAADDASRLFLNHREIGSLRGCGGTRHRHIKQKLTMGSWPIEVHFYEAAGHASLRLEYQGPDTHNKRVIVPGTAFAHMADKTMWMPTSAIARGCIGNTALGSL
;
A
#
# COMPACT_ATOMS: atom_id res chain seq x y z
N MET A 1 4.76 2.96 -5.31
CA MET A 1 6.02 2.86 -4.55
C MET A 1 6.31 1.38 -4.32
N SER A 2 7.54 0.92 -4.50
CA SER A 2 7.97 -0.46 -4.24
C SER A 2 9.12 -0.50 -3.22
N GLY A 3 9.39 -1.67 -2.66
CA GLY A 3 10.29 -1.83 -1.54
C GLY A 3 10.48 -3.26 -1.05
N VAL A 4 11.31 -3.43 -0.02
CA VAL A 4 11.51 -4.68 0.71
C VAL A 4 11.17 -4.47 2.19
N LEU A 5 10.24 -5.25 2.70
CA LEU A 5 10.05 -5.43 4.14
C LEU A 5 10.95 -6.56 4.63
N MET A 6 11.98 -6.22 5.40
CA MET A 6 12.87 -7.19 6.04
C MET A 6 12.20 -7.72 7.30
N ILE A 7 12.00 -9.03 7.37
CA ILE A 7 11.47 -9.73 8.54
C ILE A 7 12.61 -10.49 9.21
N ASN A 8 12.97 -10.12 10.44
CA ASN A 8 14.04 -10.78 11.18
C ASN A 8 13.49 -11.89 12.07
N GLU A 9 12.31 -11.67 12.66
CA GLU A 9 11.62 -12.60 13.53
C GLU A 9 10.31 -13.08 12.88
N PRO A 10 10.16 -14.40 12.63
CA PRO A 10 8.94 -14.93 12.03
C PRO A 10 7.75 -14.81 13.00
N GLY A 11 6.56 -14.57 12.46
CA GLY A 11 5.36 -14.49 13.29
C GLY A 11 4.19 -13.83 12.61
N TRP A 12 3.23 -13.41 13.43
CA TRP A 12 2.08 -12.63 12.98
C TRP A 12 2.44 -11.16 12.94
N TYR A 13 2.21 -10.56 11.78
CA TYR A 13 2.34 -9.13 11.56
C TYR A 13 0.97 -8.52 11.30
N HIS A 14 0.76 -7.36 11.88
CA HIS A 14 -0.40 -6.52 11.63
C HIS A 14 0.05 -5.31 10.84
N LEU A 15 -0.65 -5.00 9.75
CA LEU A 15 -0.40 -3.85 8.89
C LEU A 15 -1.61 -2.93 8.93
N TRP A 16 -1.37 -1.62 9.05
CA TRP A 16 -2.39 -0.59 8.92
C TRP A 16 -2.04 0.34 7.78
N MET A 17 -2.93 0.42 6.80
CA MET A 17 -2.84 1.35 5.70
C MET A 17 -3.89 2.44 5.90
N ALA A 18 -3.49 3.70 5.78
CA ALA A 18 -4.39 4.84 5.71
C ALA A 18 -4.14 5.61 4.41
N ALA A 19 -5.19 5.99 3.70
CA ALA A 19 -5.06 6.78 2.47
C ALA A 19 -6.26 7.69 2.25
N ASP A 20 -5.98 8.87 1.71
CA ASP A 20 -6.92 9.80 1.09
C ASP A 20 -6.33 10.07 -0.29
N ASP A 21 -6.91 9.65 -1.41
CA ASP A 21 -8.22 9.00 -1.58
C ASP A 21 -8.18 7.45 -1.51
N ALA A 22 -7.36 6.81 -2.35
CA ALA A 22 -7.41 5.36 -2.56
C ALA A 22 -6.01 4.73 -2.58
N SER A 23 -5.93 3.47 -2.13
CA SER A 23 -4.66 2.73 -2.15
C SER A 23 -4.84 1.22 -2.25
N ARG A 24 -3.82 0.53 -2.76
CA ARG A 24 -3.69 -0.93 -2.73
C ARG A 24 -2.32 -1.30 -2.19
N LEU A 25 -2.29 -2.27 -1.28
CA LEU A 25 -1.09 -2.82 -0.69
C LEU A 25 -0.85 -4.22 -1.24
N PHE A 26 0.35 -4.45 -1.73
CA PHE A 26 0.82 -5.74 -2.21
C PHE A 26 1.96 -6.23 -1.33
N LEU A 27 1.98 -7.53 -1.09
CA LEU A 27 3.10 -8.22 -0.47
C LEU A 27 3.42 -9.44 -1.33
N ASN A 28 4.70 -9.58 -1.71
CA ASN A 28 5.17 -10.60 -2.63
C ASN A 28 4.34 -10.61 -3.94
N HIS A 29 4.09 -9.40 -4.46
CA HIS A 29 3.28 -9.14 -5.68
C HIS A 29 1.81 -9.57 -5.61
N ARG A 30 1.32 -9.98 -4.44
CA ARG A 30 -0.09 -10.31 -4.21
C ARG A 30 -0.78 -9.18 -3.45
N GLU A 31 -1.93 -8.72 -3.94
CA GLU A 31 -2.75 -7.74 -3.24
C GLU A 31 -3.22 -8.34 -1.90
N ILE A 32 -2.87 -7.70 -0.79
CA ILE A 32 -3.26 -8.10 0.57
C ILE A 32 -4.32 -7.17 1.17
N GLY A 33 -4.54 -6.00 0.56
CA GLY A 33 -5.67 -5.13 0.90
C GLY A 33 -5.77 -3.88 0.04
N SER A 34 -7.00 -3.35 -0.06
CA SER A 34 -7.29 -2.12 -0.81
C SER A 34 -8.22 -1.19 -0.05
N LEU A 35 -7.96 0.11 -0.15
CA LEU A 35 -8.87 1.21 0.14
C LEU A 35 -9.39 1.77 -1.19
N ARG A 36 -10.72 1.86 -1.32
CA ARG A 36 -11.40 2.31 -2.53
C ARG A 36 -12.32 3.48 -2.18
N GLY A 37 -12.57 4.35 -3.16
CA GLY A 37 -13.49 5.49 -3.04
C GLY A 37 -12.77 6.83 -3.10
N CYS A 38 -13.57 7.90 -3.08
CA CYS A 38 -13.15 9.30 -3.14
C CYS A 38 -13.56 10.01 -1.86
N GLY A 39 -12.85 11.08 -1.52
CA GLY A 39 -12.94 11.84 -0.29
C GLY A 39 -12.13 11.22 0.85
N GLY A 40 -12.09 11.99 1.95
CA GLY A 40 -11.42 11.79 3.24
C GLY A 40 -10.70 10.48 3.56
N THR A 41 -9.60 10.62 4.30
CA THR A 41 -8.75 9.52 4.78
C THR A 41 -9.51 8.28 5.27
N ARG A 42 -9.19 7.14 4.67
CA ARG A 42 -9.73 5.81 5.00
C ARG A 42 -8.64 4.93 5.60
N HIS A 43 -9.04 3.91 6.36
CA HIS A 43 -8.11 2.98 7.01
C HIS A 43 -8.42 1.51 6.66
N ARG A 44 -7.37 0.70 6.54
CA ARG A 44 -7.45 -0.76 6.39
C ARG A 44 -6.49 -1.45 7.36
N HIS A 45 -6.95 -2.49 8.02
CA HIS A 45 -6.13 -3.40 8.83
C HIS A 45 -5.99 -4.75 8.14
N ILE A 46 -4.79 -5.33 8.18
CA ILE A 46 -4.45 -6.61 7.57
C ILE A 46 -3.61 -7.40 8.57
N LYS A 47 -3.88 -8.70 8.72
CA LYS A 47 -3.07 -9.62 9.52
C LYS A 47 -2.43 -10.65 8.59
N GLN A 48 -1.10 -10.74 8.63
CA GLN A 48 -0.32 -11.62 7.75
C GLN A 48 0.67 -12.44 8.57
N LYS A 49 0.79 -13.73 8.28
CA LYS A 49 1.87 -14.56 8.84
C LYS A 49 3.08 -14.44 7.93
N LEU A 50 4.23 -14.06 8.49
CA LEU A 50 5.48 -13.86 7.75
C LEU A 50 6.58 -14.76 8.32
N THR A 51 7.41 -15.26 7.43
CA THR A 51 8.65 -15.95 7.78
C THR A 51 9.81 -14.96 7.74
N MET A 52 10.91 -15.30 8.42
CA MET A 52 12.16 -14.55 8.32
C MET A 52 12.60 -14.45 6.84
N GLY A 53 13.05 -13.27 6.42
CA GLY A 53 13.51 -13.00 5.07
C GLY A 53 13.02 -11.68 4.49
N SER A 54 13.25 -11.52 3.20
CA SER A 54 12.88 -10.33 2.43
C SER A 54 11.51 -10.50 1.79
N TRP A 55 10.59 -9.59 2.07
CA TRP A 55 9.26 -9.57 1.48
C TRP A 55 9.10 -8.33 0.58
N PRO A 56 9.01 -8.50 -0.76
CA PRO A 56 8.65 -7.42 -1.65
C PRO A 56 7.35 -6.76 -1.21
N ILE A 57 7.34 -5.45 -1.05
CA ILE A 57 6.16 -4.68 -0.67
C ILE A 57 5.92 -3.57 -1.68
N GLU A 58 4.67 -3.40 -2.07
CA GLU A 58 4.29 -2.35 -3.02
C GLU A 58 3.03 -1.64 -2.54
N VAL A 59 3.03 -0.32 -2.66
CA VAL A 59 1.85 0.50 -2.41
C VAL A 59 1.52 1.27 -3.67
N HIS A 60 0.32 1.03 -4.20
CA HIS A 60 -0.26 1.79 -5.29
C HIS A 60 -1.21 2.80 -4.66
N PHE A 61 -0.93 4.09 -4.84
CA PHE A 61 -1.71 5.18 -4.29
C PHE A 61 -2.35 5.98 -5.43
N TYR A 62 -3.57 6.45 -5.19
CA TYR A 62 -4.34 7.26 -6.12
C TYR A 62 -5.02 8.39 -5.36
N GLU A 63 -4.86 9.60 -5.86
CA GLU A 63 -5.54 10.81 -5.42
C GLU A 63 -6.36 11.37 -6.59
N ALA A 64 -7.60 11.74 -6.32
CA ALA A 64 -8.50 12.38 -7.27
C ALA A 64 -8.37 13.90 -7.23
N ALA A 65 -8.53 14.50 -6.04
CA ALA A 65 -8.45 15.95 -5.83
C ALA A 65 -8.42 16.28 -4.33
N GLY A 66 -7.75 17.38 -3.96
CA GLY A 66 -7.75 17.89 -2.59
C GLY A 66 -6.50 17.49 -1.82
N HIS A 67 -6.69 16.86 -0.66
CA HIS A 67 -5.60 16.54 0.29
C HIS A 67 -5.14 15.08 0.14
N ALA A 68 -3.96 14.90 -0.45
CA ALA A 68 -3.34 13.58 -0.57
C ALA A 68 -2.65 13.15 0.73
N SER A 69 -2.97 11.96 1.24
CA SER A 69 -2.21 11.34 2.33
C SER A 69 -2.09 9.83 2.17
N LEU A 70 -0.96 9.28 2.59
CA LEU A 70 -0.70 7.85 2.64
C LEU A 70 0.13 7.52 3.87
N ARG A 71 -0.31 6.54 4.65
CA ARG A 71 0.41 6.05 5.84
C ARG A 71 0.38 4.54 5.88
N LEU A 72 1.55 3.93 6.09
CA LEU A 72 1.66 2.50 6.34
C LEU A 72 2.40 2.27 7.68
N GLU A 73 1.77 1.50 8.55
CA GLU A 73 2.31 1.11 9.84
C GLU A 73 2.28 -0.41 9.98
N TYR A 74 3.19 -0.94 10.80
CA TYR A 74 3.26 -2.36 11.11
C TYR A 74 3.52 -2.63 12.59
N GLN A 75 3.12 -3.80 13.04
CA GLN A 75 3.33 -4.32 14.39
C GLN A 75 3.60 -5.82 14.30
N GLY A 76 4.63 -6.30 14.98
CA GLY A 76 4.93 -7.72 15.07
C GLY A 76 6.17 -7.99 15.93
N PRO A 77 6.72 -9.21 15.86
CA PRO A 77 7.94 -9.59 16.55
C PRO A 77 9.10 -8.58 16.38
N ASP A 78 9.40 -8.18 15.13
CA ASP A 78 10.48 -7.22 14.83
C ASP A 78 10.34 -5.84 15.53
N THR A 79 9.12 -5.48 15.92
CA THR A 79 8.84 -4.20 16.57
C THR A 79 8.58 -4.36 18.07
N HIS A 80 8.91 -5.52 18.65
CA HIS A 80 8.54 -5.89 20.01
C HIS A 80 7.04 -5.67 20.27
N ASN A 81 6.22 -6.00 19.28
CA ASN A 81 4.78 -5.75 19.26
C ASN A 81 4.37 -4.29 19.49
N LYS A 82 5.20 -3.31 19.08
CA LYS A 82 4.80 -1.90 19.02
C LYS A 82 4.35 -1.54 17.61
N ARG A 83 3.27 -0.77 17.48
CA ARG A 83 2.83 -0.24 16.19
C ARG A 83 3.73 0.94 15.82
N VAL A 84 4.41 0.85 14.69
CA VAL A 84 5.34 1.87 14.20
C VAL A 84 5.14 2.10 12.69
N ILE A 85 5.60 3.25 12.21
CA ILE A 85 5.61 3.56 10.76
C ILE A 85 6.60 2.62 10.08
N VAL A 86 6.20 2.04 8.94
CA VAL A 86 7.13 1.29 8.09
C VAL A 86 8.18 2.29 7.58
N PRO A 87 9.48 2.08 7.88
CA PRO A 87 10.49 3.08 7.57
C PRO A 87 10.60 3.31 6.06
N GLY A 88 10.89 4.54 5.64
CA GLY A 88 11.04 4.88 4.23
C GLY A 88 12.10 4.04 3.50
N THR A 89 13.11 3.54 4.22
CA THR A 89 14.14 2.62 3.69
C THR A 89 13.59 1.26 3.28
N ALA A 90 12.44 0.85 3.84
CA ALA A 90 11.74 -0.33 3.37
C ALA A 90 11.15 -0.13 1.97
N PHE A 91 11.11 1.10 1.46
CA PHE A 91 10.63 1.45 0.13
C PHE A 91 11.77 1.96 -0.76
N ALA A 92 12.53 1.03 -1.32
CA ALA A 92 13.52 1.30 -2.37
C ALA A 92 12.98 0.82 -3.71
N HIS A 93 13.31 1.53 -4.80
CA HIS A 93 12.98 1.10 -6.15
C HIS A 93 13.65 -0.26 -6.40
N MET A 94 12.86 -1.34 -6.49
CA MET A 94 13.34 -2.65 -6.91
C MET A 94 13.86 -2.50 -8.34
N ALA A 95 15.16 -2.27 -8.49
CA ALA A 95 15.84 -2.22 -9.77
C ALA A 95 16.01 -3.65 -10.29
N ASP A 96 14.91 -4.29 -10.70
CA ASP A 96 15.05 -5.43 -11.58
C ASP A 96 14.02 -5.39 -12.71
N LYS A 97 14.58 -5.27 -13.90
CA LYS A 97 13.92 -5.06 -15.18
C LYS A 97 13.37 -6.38 -15.72
N THR A 98 12.63 -7.13 -14.92
CA THR A 98 12.03 -8.40 -15.39
C THR A 98 10.73 -8.76 -14.65
N MET A 99 9.84 -7.81 -14.41
CA MET A 99 8.47 -8.13 -14.01
C MET A 99 7.48 -7.70 -15.08
N TRP A 100 7.00 -8.68 -15.84
CA TRP A 100 5.81 -8.59 -16.67
C TRP A 100 4.65 -8.07 -15.82
N MET A 101 4.18 -6.85 -16.09
CA MET A 101 2.93 -6.36 -15.53
C MET A 101 1.78 -7.05 -16.26
N PRO A 102 0.91 -7.86 -15.59
CA PRO A 102 -0.35 -8.21 -16.20
C PRO A 102 -1.12 -6.92 -16.45
N THR A 103 -1.70 -6.82 -17.65
CA THR A 103 -2.48 -5.70 -18.17
C THR A 103 -3.28 -4.97 -17.11
N SER A 104 -3.00 -3.68 -16.98
CA SER A 104 -3.75 -2.63 -16.32
C SER A 104 -5.14 -3.04 -15.82
N ALA A 105 -5.23 -3.48 -14.56
CA ALA A 105 -6.45 -3.24 -13.80
C ALA A 105 -6.42 -1.75 -13.44
N ILE A 106 -6.91 -0.91 -14.35
CA ILE A 106 -7.20 0.51 -14.10
C ILE A 106 -7.84 0.56 -12.71
N ALA A 107 -7.12 1.10 -11.73
CA ALA A 107 -7.79 1.64 -10.57
C ALA A 107 -8.75 2.64 -11.17
N ARG A 108 -10.06 2.33 -11.15
CA ARG A 108 -11.08 3.29 -11.53
C ARG A 108 -10.93 4.41 -10.53
N GLY A 109 -10.11 5.38 -10.92
CA GLY A 109 -9.98 6.65 -10.28
C GLY A 109 -11.36 7.25 -10.20
N CYS A 110 -11.57 8.02 -9.16
CA CYS A 110 -12.70 8.90 -9.04
C CYS A 110 -12.78 9.78 -10.28
N ILE A 111 -13.59 9.38 -11.26
CA ILE A 111 -14.00 10.28 -12.32
C ILE A 111 -14.99 11.22 -11.63
N GLY A 112 -14.49 12.39 -11.24
CA GLY A 112 -15.36 13.51 -10.88
C GLY A 112 -16.23 13.82 -12.08
N ASN A 113 -17.53 13.64 -11.96
CA ASN A 113 -18.46 14.12 -12.96
C ASN A 113 -18.53 15.64 -12.79
N THR A 114 -17.64 16.37 -13.45
CA THR A 114 -17.77 17.82 -13.63
C THR A 114 -17.25 18.20 -15.00
N ALA A 115 -18.16 18.16 -15.97
CA ALA A 115 -18.14 19.03 -17.12
C ALA A 115 -19.55 19.61 -17.29
N LEU A 116 -19.75 20.82 -16.76
CA LEU A 116 -20.64 21.80 -17.37
C LEU A 116 -20.01 22.22 -18.70
N GLY A 117 -20.77 22.24 -19.81
CA GLY A 117 -20.38 22.96 -21.02
C GLY A 117 -20.74 22.30 -22.35
N SER A 118 -21.92 22.68 -22.86
CA SER A 118 -22.31 22.91 -24.26
C SER A 118 -21.55 22.25 -25.42
N LEU A 119 -22.28 21.47 -26.23
CA LEU A 119 -22.74 21.84 -27.59
C LEU A 119 -24.01 21.05 -27.93
#